data_AF-A0A2H0DE68-F1
#
_entry.id   AF-A0A2H0DE68-F1
#
_cell.length_a   1.000
_cell.length_b   1.000
_cell.length_c   1.000
_cell.angle_alpha   90.00
_cell.angle_beta   90.00
_cell.angle_gamma   90.00
#
_symmetry.space_group_name_H-M   'P 1'
#
loop_
_entity.id
_entity.type
_entity.pdbx_description
1 polymer ?
#
loop_
_entity_poly.entity_id
_entity_poly.type
_entity_poly.pdbx_seq_one_letter_code
_entity_poly.pdbx_strand_id
1 'polypeptide(L)'
;MNPFDNSDPVENALVIRNELKEYGNQLTEKPCWLVFNKLDLLDEDEWQQRCEKVKTALDYSGPCFSISAIKGEGTRALCGEIMSFIQSVNEELELNQTMDENAEKNSPEV
;
A
#
# COMPACT_ATOMS: atom_id res chain seq x y z
N MET A 1 22.67 3.40 -10.38
CA MET A 1 23.17 2.04 -10.05
C MET A 1 21.94 1.14 -9.96
N ASN A 2 21.84 0.12 -10.83
CA ASN A 2 20.76 -0.89 -10.79
C ASN A 2 20.68 -1.54 -9.39
N PRO A 3 19.59 -2.24 -9.02
CA PRO A 3 19.67 -3.17 -7.90
C PRO A 3 20.94 -4.03 -8.08
N PHE A 4 21.71 -4.23 -7.02
CA PHE A 4 23.05 -4.82 -7.03
C PHE A 4 23.15 -6.21 -7.70
N ASP A 5 22.01 -6.78 -8.06
CA ASP A 5 21.82 -8.11 -8.62
C ASP A 5 21.19 -8.10 -10.04
N ASN A 6 21.06 -6.93 -10.70
CA ASN A 6 20.42 -6.80 -12.02
C ASN A 6 18.96 -7.31 -12.11
N SER A 7 18.34 -7.61 -10.98
CA SER A 7 16.99 -8.16 -10.89
C SER A 7 15.94 -7.13 -11.31
N ASP A 8 14.97 -7.58 -12.12
CA ASP A 8 13.89 -6.74 -12.65
C ASP A 8 12.95 -6.34 -11.49
N PRO A 9 12.70 -5.04 -11.25
CA PRO A 9 11.75 -4.60 -10.23
C PRO A 9 10.34 -5.20 -10.42
N VAL A 10 9.95 -5.51 -11.66
CA VAL A 10 8.69 -6.21 -11.95
C VAL A 10 8.73 -7.63 -11.41
N GLU A 11 9.79 -8.38 -11.70
CA GLU A 11 9.96 -9.76 -11.24
C GLU A 11 9.99 -9.81 -9.71
N ASN A 12 10.76 -8.94 -9.08
CA ASN A 12 10.83 -8.84 -7.62
C ASN A 12 9.46 -8.57 -7.00
N ALA A 13 8.70 -7.64 -7.57
CA ALA A 13 7.37 -7.31 -7.04
C ALA A 13 6.37 -8.46 -7.23
N LEU A 14 6.45 -9.20 -8.35
CA LEU A 14 5.63 -10.38 -8.59
C LEU A 14 5.97 -11.51 -7.62
N VAL A 15 7.25 -11.76 -7.35
CA VAL A 15 7.72 -12.76 -6.38
C VAL A 15 7.16 -12.43 -4.99
N ILE A 16 7.37 -11.21 -4.50
CA ILE A 16 6.88 -10.78 -3.18
C ILE A 16 5.35 -10.91 -3.10
N ARG A 17 4.62 -10.51 -4.15
CA ARG A 17 3.16 -10.64 -4.17
C ARG A 17 2.72 -12.10 -4.09
N ASN A 18 3.40 -13.00 -4.78
CA ASN A 18 3.09 -14.43 -4.75
C ASN A 18 3.41 -15.03 -3.38
N GLU A 19 4.55 -14.71 -2.79
CA GLU A 19 4.90 -15.11 -1.42
C GLU A 19 3.84 -14.62 -0.42
N LEU A 20 3.42 -13.35 -0.51
CA LEU A 20 2.37 -12.78 0.35
C LEU A 20 1.03 -13.54 0.24
N LYS A 21 0.69 -14.07 -0.95
CA LYS A 21 -0.49 -14.92 -1.13
C LYS A 21 -0.33 -16.27 -0.42
N GLU A 22 0.86 -16.84 -0.40
CA GLU A 22 1.14 -18.11 0.28
C GLU A 22 1.16 -17.96 1.81
N TYR A 23 1.53 -16.80 2.35
CA TYR A 23 1.53 -16.52 3.79
C TYR A 23 0.12 -16.42 4.43
N GLY A 24 -0.95 -16.38 3.63
CA GLY A 24 -2.33 -16.61 4.09
C GLY A 24 -3.29 -15.42 4.04
N ASN A 25 -4.59 -15.74 4.07
CA ASN A 25 -5.71 -14.85 3.73
C ASN A 25 -5.77 -13.51 4.49
N GLN A 26 -5.40 -13.47 5.78
CA GLN A 26 -5.54 -12.27 6.61
C GLN A 26 -4.64 -11.10 6.15
N LEU A 27 -3.55 -11.38 5.46
CA LEU A 27 -2.63 -10.34 4.99
C LEU A 27 -3.02 -9.87 3.58
N THR A 28 -3.55 -10.76 2.74
CA THR A 28 -4.08 -10.42 1.42
C THR A 28 -5.37 -9.60 1.48
N GLU A 29 -6.13 -9.73 2.57
CA GLU A 29 -7.35 -8.94 2.81
C GLU A 29 -7.05 -7.49 3.22
N LYS A 30 -5.82 -7.19 3.63
CA LYS A 30 -5.44 -5.84 4.02
C LYS A 30 -5.08 -4.99 2.79
N PRO A 31 -5.42 -3.70 2.81
CA PRO A 31 -5.00 -2.78 1.77
C PRO A 31 -3.47 -2.73 1.70
N CYS A 32 -2.92 -3.03 0.52
CA CYS A 32 -1.49 -3.03 0.25
C CYS A 32 -1.14 -1.76 -0.53
N TRP A 33 -0.10 -1.04 -0.11
CA TRP A 33 0.40 0.18 -0.74
C TRP A 33 1.72 -0.10 -1.46
N LEU A 34 1.91 0.46 -2.66
CA LEU A 34 3.19 0.37 -3.35
C LEU A 34 4.10 1.54 -2.96
N VAL A 35 5.29 1.22 -2.44
CA VAL A 35 6.30 2.21 -2.09
C VAL A 35 7.58 1.90 -2.87
N PHE A 36 7.86 2.75 -3.85
CA PHE A 36 9.08 2.71 -4.64
C PHE A 36 10.19 3.44 -3.87
N ASN A 37 11.21 2.69 -3.44
CA ASN A 37 12.34 3.25 -2.71
C ASN A 37 13.55 3.47 -3.65
N LYS A 38 14.44 4.38 -3.26
CA LYS A 38 15.67 4.79 -3.97
C LYS A 38 15.45 5.77 -5.14
N LEU A 39 14.59 6.76 -4.93
CA LEU A 39 14.39 7.89 -5.87
C LEU A 39 15.69 8.56 -6.34
N ASP A 40 16.74 8.51 -5.53
CA ASP A 40 18.02 9.15 -5.79
C ASP A 40 18.88 8.51 -6.90
N LEU A 41 18.48 7.34 -7.41
CA LEU A 41 19.31 6.55 -8.33
C LEU A 41 19.01 6.76 -9.81
N LEU A 42 17.90 7.40 -10.15
CA LEU A 42 17.37 7.49 -11.51
C LEU A 42 16.84 8.90 -11.77
N ASP A 43 16.86 9.29 -13.04
CA ASP A 43 16.25 10.54 -13.49
C ASP A 43 14.72 10.40 -13.48
N GLU A 44 14.01 11.53 -13.43
CA GLU A 44 12.55 11.55 -13.25
C GLU A 44 11.79 10.77 -14.33
N ASP A 45 12.18 10.91 -15.59
CA ASP A 45 11.56 10.19 -16.71
C ASP A 45 11.75 8.67 -16.61
N GLU A 46 12.96 8.23 -16.25
CA GLU A 46 13.27 6.81 -16.08
C GLU A 46 12.52 6.23 -14.88
N TRP A 47 12.42 7.02 -13.81
CA TRP A 47 11.67 6.66 -12.62
C TRP A 47 10.18 6.44 -12.94
N GLN A 48 9.55 7.39 -13.62
CA GLN A 48 8.14 7.31 -14.01
C GLN A 48 7.88 6.06 -14.87
N GLN A 49 8.71 5.81 -15.88
CA GLN A 49 8.58 4.63 -16.73
C GLN A 49 8.71 3.32 -15.94
N ARG A 50 9.64 3.23 -14.98
CA ARG A 50 9.79 2.03 -14.15
C ARG A 50 8.59 1.83 -13.22
N CYS A 51 8.08 2.91 -12.63
CA CYS A 51 6.89 2.85 -11.78
C CYS A 51 5.66 2.37 -12.56
N GLU A 52 5.44 2.92 -13.76
CA GLU A 52 4.32 2.49 -14.62
C GLU A 52 4.43 1.03 -15.05
N LYS A 53 5.64 0.56 -15.40
CA LYS A 53 5.86 -0.85 -15.74
C LYS A 53 5.50 -1.78 -14.59
N VAL A 54 5.93 -1.45 -13.37
CA VAL A 54 5.61 -2.25 -12.17
C VAL A 54 4.10 -2.21 -11.87
N LYS A 55 3.48 -1.03 -11.90
CA LYS A 55 2.03 -0.90 -11.68
C LYS A 55 1.23 -1.73 -12.69
N THR A 56 1.59 -1.65 -13.96
CA THR A 56 0.93 -2.39 -15.05
C THR A 56 1.09 -3.89 -14.87
N ALA A 57 2.31 -4.37 -14.58
CA ALA A 57 2.57 -5.80 -14.39
C ALA A 57 1.88 -6.39 -13.16
N LEU A 58 1.66 -5.57 -12.12
CA LEU A 58 0.93 -5.97 -10.92
C LEU A 58 -0.59 -5.83 -11.04
N ASP A 59 -1.10 -5.20 -12.11
CA ASP A 59 -2.48 -4.73 -12.24
C ASP A 59 -2.92 -3.92 -11.01
N TYR A 60 -2.06 -2.99 -10.60
CA TYR A 60 -2.21 -2.27 -9.33
C TYR A 60 -2.77 -0.86 -9.52
N SER A 61 -3.90 -0.60 -8.88
CA SER A 61 -4.66 0.67 -8.94
C SER A 61 -4.67 1.47 -7.64
N GLY A 62 -4.02 0.96 -6.58
CA GLY A 62 -4.01 1.60 -5.26
C GLY A 62 -2.97 2.73 -5.10
N PRO A 63 -2.81 3.23 -3.86
CA PRO A 63 -1.85 4.28 -3.53
C PRO A 63 -0.40 3.88 -3.87
N CYS A 64 0.31 4.77 -4.58
CA CYS A 64 1.71 4.60 -4.96
C CYS A 64 2.53 5.77 -4.44
N PHE A 65 3.64 5.48 -3.78
CA PHE A 65 4.55 6.48 -3.23
C PHE A 65 5.97 6.25 -3.72
N SER A 66 6.73 7.34 -3.85
CA SER A 66 8.14 7.30 -4.18
C SER A 66 8.93 7.97 -3.08
N ILE A 67 9.98 7.31 -2.58
CA ILE A 67 10.80 7.82 -1.48
C ILE A 67 12.31 7.60 -1.75
N SER A 68 13.15 8.40 -1.09
CA SER A 68 14.55 8.06 -0.86
C SER A 68 14.76 7.88 0.64
N ALA A 69 14.74 6.63 1.12
CA ALA A 69 14.90 6.34 2.54
C ALA A 69 16.23 6.85 3.11
N ILE A 70 17.31 6.80 2.33
CA ILE A 70 18.66 7.25 2.75
C ILE A 70 18.70 8.77 2.90
N LYS A 71 18.08 9.51 1.98
CA LYS A 71 18.02 10.98 2.05
C LYS A 71 16.89 11.49 2.94
N GLY A 72 16.00 10.60 3.40
CA GLY A 72 14.78 10.95 4.13
C GLY A 72 13.69 11.57 3.26
N GLU A 73 13.89 11.65 1.94
CA GLU A 73 12.97 12.30 1.00
C GLU A 73 11.69 11.48 0.84
N GLY A 74 10.54 12.15 0.85
CA GLY A 74 9.22 11.52 0.72
C GLY A 74 8.74 10.72 1.95
N THR A 75 9.63 10.41 2.91
CA THR A 75 9.29 9.60 4.09
C THR A 75 8.28 10.31 5.01
N ARG A 76 8.44 11.61 5.24
CA ARG A 76 7.51 12.38 6.08
C ARG A 76 6.10 12.45 5.49
N ALA A 77 6.01 12.66 4.17
CA ALA A 77 4.74 12.67 3.46
C ALA A 77 4.08 11.29 3.53
N LEU A 78 4.83 10.22 3.25
CA LEU A 78 4.36 8.84 3.37
C LEU A 78 3.82 8.52 4.77
N CYS A 79 4.53 8.90 5.83
CA CYS A 79 4.06 8.71 7.20
C CYS A 79 2.76 9.47 7.49
N GLY A 80 2.62 10.68 6.95
CA GLY A 80 1.39 11.47 7.07
C GLY A 80 0.20 10.76 6.43
N GLU A 81 0.36 10.28 5.20
CA GLU A 81 -0.69 9.54 4.49
C GLU A 81 -1.07 8.25 5.21
N ILE A 82 -0.10 7.50 5.73
CA ILE A 82 -0.36 6.31 6.54
C ILE A 82 -1.18 6.66 7.79
N MET A 83 -0.83 7.73 8.48
CA MET A 83 -1.55 8.16 9.69
C MET A 83 -2.99 8.59 9.38
N SER A 84 -3.20 9.31 8.27
CA SER A 84 -4.54 9.68 7.79
C SER A 84 -5.36 8.45 7.43
N PHE A 85 -4.75 7.48 6.76
CA PHE A 85 -5.40 6.23 6.39
C PHE A 85 -5.82 5.41 7.63
N ILE A 86 -4.93 5.26 8.62
CA ILE A 86 -5.25 4.54 9.86
C ILE A 86 -6.40 5.21 10.62
N GLN A 87 -6.41 6.55 10.69
CA GLN A 87 -7.52 7.28 11.33
C GLN A 87 -8.84 7.03 10.62
N SER A 88 -8.87 7.14 9.29
CA SER A 88 -10.08 6.88 8.50
C SER A 88 -10.62 5.46 8.71
N VAL A 89 -9.74 4.45 8.76
CA VAL A 89 -10.15 3.06 9.01
C VAL A 89 -10.73 2.90 10.41
N ASN A 90 -10.11 3.51 11.43
CA ASN A 90 -10.62 3.43 12.80
C ASN A 90 -11.99 4.10 12.94
N GLU A 91 -12.17 5.29 12.34
CA GLU A 91 -13.46 6.00 12.36
C GLU A 91 -14.58 5.18 11.71
N GLU A 92 -14.30 4.52 10.58
CA GLU A 92 -15.26 3.65 9.90
C GLU A 92 -15.63 2.42 10.75
N LEU A 93 -14.65 1.83 11.45
CA LEU A 93 -14.89 0.71 12.37
C LEU A 93 -15.76 1.13 13.56
N GLU A 94 -15.50 2.29 14.17
CA GLU A 94 -16.28 2.83 15.29
C GLU A 94 -17.73 3.15 14.89
N LEU A 95 -17.93 3.70 13.68
CA LEU A 95 -19.25 3.99 13.14
C LEU A 95 -20.07 2.71 12.90
N ASN A 96 -19.46 1.69 12.28
CA ASN A 96 -20.13 0.42 12.02
C ASN A 96 -20.55 -0.28 13.32
N GLN A 97 -19.66 -0.30 14.33
CA GLN A 97 -19.99 -0.86 15.65
C GLN A 97 -21.17 -0.14 16.31
N THR A 98 -21.20 1.19 16.23
CA THR A 98 -22.28 1.99 16.80
C THR A 98 -23.62 1.76 16.07
N MET A 99 -23.58 1.53 14.76
CA MET A 99 -24.78 1.23 13.95
C MET A 99 -25.35 -0.15 14.29
N ASP A 100 -24.51 -1.17 14.41
CA ASP A 100 -24.92 -2.53 14.75
C ASP A 100 -25.56 -2.59 16.15
N GLU A 101 -24.95 -1.93 17.15
CA GLU A 101 -25.50 -1.87 18.52
C GLU A 101 -26.87 -1.18 18.60
N ASN A 102 -27.11 -0.16 17.76
CA ASN A 102 -28.39 0.55 17.72
C ASN A 102 -29.47 -0.23 16.95
N ALA A 103 -29.09 -1.04 15.96
CA ALA A 103 -30.00 -1.91 15.22
C ALA A 103 -30.52 -3.07 16.09
N GLU A 104 -29.66 -3.67 16.92
CA GLU A 104 -30.06 -4.72 17.87
C GLU A 104 -30.99 -4.19 18.98
N LYS A 105 -30.74 -2.98 19.49
CA LYS A 105 -31.55 -2.36 20.56
C LYS A 105 -32.92 -1.84 20.08
N ASN A 106 -33.12 -1.67 18.77
CA ASN A 106 -34.35 -1.11 18.19
C ASN A 106 -35.18 -2.15 17.42
N SER A 107 -34.87 -3.45 17.56
CA SER A 107 -35.76 -4.51 17.09
C SER A 107 -37.03 -4.52 17.93
N PRO A 108 -38.23 -4.27 17.35
CA PRO A 108 -39.47 -4.24 18.13
C PRO A 108 -39.74 -5.62 18.71
N GLU A 109 -39.92 -5.69 20.04
CA GLU A 109 -40.50 -6.86 20.70
C GLU A 109 -41.87 -7.15 20.06
N VAL A 110 -41.95 -8.28 19.37
CA VAL A 110 -43.21 -8.87 18.86
C VAL A 110 -43.94 -9.63 19.95
#